data_AF-A0A843CBI8-F1
#
_entry.id   AF-A0A843CBI8-F1
#
_cell.length_a   1.000
_cell.length_b   1.000
_cell.length_c   1.000
_cell.angle_alpha   90.00
_cell.angle_beta   90.00
_cell.angle_gamma   90.00
#
_symmetry.space_group_name_H-M   'P 1'
#
loop_
_entity.id
_entity.type
_entity.pdbx_description
1 polymer ?
#
loop_
_entity_poly.entity_id
_entity_poly.type
_entity_poly.pdbx_seq_one_letter_code
_entity_poly.pdbx_strand_id
1 'polypeptide(L)'
;MLGITVWIIFFIGSYFIIFFDRPFEIGDFIIIGDFLGTVEDIGIKTTRLRSLGGEELIFSNQDLTNSRVRNYKRMNRRRIVFKFGVIYQTTLTQLKKIPQIVEEIITQIPETTFDRAHFASYADFSLNFEVVYYINNSDYKKYMDIQQEINFQLKE
;
A
#
# COMPACT_ATOMS: atom_id res chain seq x y z
N MET A 1 -39.12 13.70 -24.85
CA MET A 1 -37.85 14.09 -25.49
C MET A 1 -36.76 14.55 -24.51
N LEU A 2 -37.08 15.01 -23.29
CA LEU A 2 -36.08 15.43 -22.29
C LEU A 2 -35.38 14.28 -21.55
N GLY A 3 -35.99 13.09 -21.47
CA GLY A 3 -35.43 11.96 -20.72
C GLY A 3 -34.19 11.33 -21.37
N ILE A 4 -34.14 11.26 -22.71
CA ILE A 4 -33.03 10.64 -23.45
C ILE A 4 -31.79 11.54 -23.42
N THR A 5 -31.97 12.86 -23.56
CA THR A 5 -30.87 13.83 -23.53
C THR A 5 -30.18 13.86 -22.16
N VAL A 6 -30.95 13.80 -21.07
CA VAL A 6 -30.39 13.73 -19.69
C VAL A 6 -29.63 12.43 -19.45
N TRP A 7 -30.14 11.29 -19.95
CA TRP A 7 -29.45 10.00 -19.88
C TRP A 7 -28.16 9.96 -20.70
N ILE A 8 -28.16 10.56 -21.88
CA ILE A 8 -26.96 10.69 -22.72
C ILE A 8 -25.91 11.56 -22.04
N ILE A 9 -26.30 12.67 -21.41
CA ILE A 9 -25.37 13.54 -20.66
C ILE A 9 -24.77 12.81 -19.47
N PHE A 10 -25.55 11.97 -18.76
CA PHE A 10 -25.01 11.13 -17.69
C PHE A 10 -24.04 10.07 -18.21
N PHE A 11 -24.37 9.38 -19.31
CA PHE A 11 -23.47 8.40 -19.93
C PHE A 11 -22.18 9.05 -20.43
N ILE A 12 -22.28 10.16 -21.16
CA ILE A 12 -21.10 10.88 -21.67
C ILE A 12 -20.30 11.45 -20.49
N GLY A 13 -20.95 12.07 -19.49
CA GLY A 13 -20.29 12.60 -18.30
C GLY A 13 -19.48 11.54 -17.56
N SER A 14 -20.04 10.36 -17.32
CA SER A 14 -19.33 9.24 -16.67
C SER A 14 -18.17 8.69 -17.50
N TYR A 15 -18.29 8.65 -18.84
CA TYR A 15 -17.21 8.21 -19.73
C TYR A 15 -16.06 9.23 -19.83
N PHE A 16 -16.34 10.53 -19.65
CA PHE A 16 -15.35 11.59 -19.75
C PHE A 16 -14.65 11.95 -18.42
N ILE A 17 -15.19 11.53 -17.27
CA ILE A 17 -14.59 11.83 -15.95
C ILE A 17 -13.19 11.22 -15.80
N ILE A 18 -12.89 10.05 -16.38
CA ILE A 18 -11.55 9.45 -16.28
C ILE A 18 -10.49 10.31 -16.98
N PHE A 19 -10.84 10.93 -18.11
CA PHE A 19 -9.93 11.80 -18.85
C PHE A 19 -9.64 13.12 -18.13
N PHE A 20 -10.57 13.61 -17.30
CA PHE A 20 -10.42 14.88 -16.57
C PHE A 20 -9.91 14.72 -15.13
N ASP A 21 -10.32 13.69 -14.39
CA ASP A 21 -9.93 13.49 -12.99
C ASP A 21 -8.64 12.65 -12.82
N ARG A 22 -8.24 11.88 -13.86
CA ARG A 22 -7.08 10.96 -13.88
C ARG A 22 -6.76 10.37 -12.49
N PRO A 23 -7.62 9.53 -11.92
CA PRO A 23 -7.39 8.97 -10.58
C PRO A 23 -6.11 8.11 -10.50
N PHE A 24 -5.59 7.67 -11.64
CA PHE A 24 -4.33 6.95 -11.81
C PHE A 24 -3.77 7.19 -13.21
N GLU A 25 -2.45 7.02 -13.34
CA GLU A 25 -1.70 7.15 -14.59
C GLU A 25 -1.01 5.82 -14.95
N ILE A 26 -0.48 5.74 -16.17
CA ILE A 26 0.38 4.63 -16.57
C ILE A 26 1.60 4.58 -15.62
N GLY A 27 1.91 3.37 -15.15
CA GLY A 27 2.93 3.10 -14.15
C GLY A 27 2.45 3.19 -12.70
N ASP A 28 1.18 3.50 -12.45
CA ASP A 28 0.63 3.52 -11.09
C ASP A 28 0.34 2.10 -10.60
N PHE A 29 0.81 1.77 -9.41
CA PHE A 29 0.38 0.55 -8.73
C PHE A 29 -0.95 0.81 -8.01
N ILE A 30 -2.00 0.10 -8.43
CA ILE A 30 -3.36 0.27 -7.93
C ILE A 30 -3.95 -1.05 -7.45
N ILE A 31 -4.88 -0.96 -6.49
CA ILE A 31 -5.67 -2.09 -6.00
C ILE A 31 -7.15 -1.81 -6.26
N ILE A 32 -7.83 -2.73 -6.93
CA ILE A 32 -9.25 -2.69 -7.30
C ILE A 32 -9.92 -3.97 -6.81
N GLY A 33 -10.77 -3.83 -5.78
CA GLY A 33 -11.31 -5.00 -5.08
C GLY A 33 -10.16 -5.88 -4.54
N ASP A 34 -10.12 -7.13 -4.99
CA ASP A 34 -9.11 -8.13 -4.62
C ASP A 34 -7.93 -8.19 -5.60
N PHE A 35 -7.99 -7.44 -6.70
CA PHE A 35 -6.95 -7.42 -7.72
C PHE A 35 -5.97 -6.26 -7.50
N LEU A 36 -4.70 -6.52 -7.75
CA LEU A 36 -3.60 -5.55 -7.57
C LEU A 36 -2.64 -5.64 -8.75
N GLY A 37 -2.15 -4.50 -9.21
CA GLY A 37 -1.22 -4.45 -10.33
C GLY A 37 -0.79 -3.05 -10.73
N THR A 38 0.18 -2.99 -11.64
CA THR A 38 0.72 -1.74 -12.22
C THR A 38 0.00 -1.42 -13.52
N VAL A 39 -0.49 -0.18 -13.69
CA VAL A 39 -1.17 0.26 -14.91
C VAL A 39 -0.17 0.24 -16.07
N GLU A 40 -0.41 -0.60 -17.07
CA GLU A 40 0.45 -0.67 -18.27
C GLU A 40 -0.10 0.19 -19.41
N ASP A 41 -1.41 0.21 -19.59
CA ASP A 41 -2.06 0.92 -20.68
C ASP A 41 -3.47 1.41 -20.30
N ILE A 42 -3.83 2.61 -20.76
CA ILE A 42 -5.16 3.20 -20.56
C ILE A 42 -5.76 3.45 -21.94
N GLY A 43 -6.58 2.50 -22.39
CA GLY A 43 -7.32 2.59 -23.63
C GLY A 43 -8.65 3.34 -23.48
N ILE A 44 -9.32 3.55 -24.62
CA ILE A 44 -10.60 4.29 -24.69
C ILE A 44 -11.71 3.62 -23.87
N LYS A 45 -11.74 2.28 -23.84
CA LYS A 45 -12.79 1.49 -23.14
C LYS A 45 -12.28 0.68 -21.96
N THR A 46 -11.00 0.35 -21.97
CA THR A 46 -10.40 -0.61 -21.03
C THR A 46 -9.05 -0.12 -20.57
N THR A 47 -8.71 -0.43 -19.33
CA THR A 47 -7.38 -0.23 -18.76
C THR A 47 -6.76 -1.59 -18.48
N ARG A 48 -5.45 -1.71 -18.75
CA ARG A 48 -4.68 -2.94 -18.55
C ARG A 48 -3.73 -2.79 -17.38
N LEU A 49 -3.72 -3.79 -16.51
CA LEU A 49 -2.91 -3.87 -15.31
C LEU A 49 -2.02 -5.11 -15.37
N ARG A 50 -0.75 -4.98 -15.01
CA ARG A 50 0.14 -6.11 -14.77
C ARG A 50 0.09 -6.49 -13.30
N SER A 51 -0.41 -7.67 -13.00
CA SER A 51 -0.38 -8.22 -11.65
C SER A 51 1.06 -8.60 -11.26
N LEU A 52 1.29 -8.77 -9.95
CA LEU A 52 2.56 -9.29 -9.43
C LEU A 52 2.85 -10.72 -9.91
N GLY A 53 1.81 -11.50 -10.24
CA GLY A 53 1.94 -12.84 -10.83
C GLY A 53 2.32 -12.83 -12.31
N GLY A 54 2.39 -11.65 -12.94
CA GLY A 54 2.73 -11.47 -14.34
C GLY A 54 1.54 -11.55 -15.30
N GLU A 55 0.34 -11.90 -14.83
CA GLU A 55 -0.88 -11.86 -15.64
C GLU A 55 -1.27 -10.43 -16.00
N GLU A 56 -1.84 -10.28 -17.21
CA GLU A 56 -2.47 -9.02 -17.64
C GLU A 56 -3.94 -9.06 -17.21
N LEU A 57 -4.34 -8.11 -16.36
CA LEU A 57 -5.70 -7.90 -15.93
C LEU A 57 -6.31 -6.78 -16.76
N ILE A 58 -7.42 -7.07 -17.45
CA ILE A 58 -8.11 -6.11 -18.31
C ILE A 58 -9.42 -5.71 -17.64
N PHE A 59 -9.55 -4.43 -17.31
CA PHE A 59 -10.75 -3.87 -16.69
C PHE A 59 -11.46 -2.94 -17.64
N SER A 60 -12.80 -2.95 -17.63
CA SER A 60 -13.53 -1.87 -18.28
C SER A 60 -13.33 -0.58 -17.49
N ASN A 61 -13.24 0.53 -18.20
CA ASN A 61 -13.09 1.85 -17.58
C ASN A 61 -14.26 2.16 -16.63
N GLN A 62 -15.46 1.64 -16.93
CA GLN A 62 -16.64 1.78 -16.09
C GLN A 62 -16.51 1.01 -14.76
N ASP A 63 -15.95 -0.21 -14.79
CA ASP A 63 -15.69 -0.99 -13.57
C ASP A 63 -14.70 -0.27 -12.65
N LEU A 64 -13.70 0.39 -13.21
CA LEU A 64 -12.72 1.17 -12.47
C LEU A 64 -13.32 2.42 -11.82
N THR A 65 -14.21 3.12 -12.52
CA THR A 65 -14.89 4.30 -11.94
C THR A 65 -15.94 3.95 -10.91
N ASN A 66 -16.55 2.76 -11.02
CA ASN A 66 -17.57 2.30 -10.07
C ASN A 66 -16.96 1.61 -8.84
N SER A 67 -15.71 1.16 -8.93
CA SER A 67 -14.99 0.48 -7.85
C SER A 67 -14.18 1.46 -7.01
N ARG A 68 -13.98 1.12 -5.73
CA ARG A 68 -13.03 1.85 -4.88
C ARG A 68 -11.61 1.54 -5.35
N VAL A 69 -10.94 2.51 -5.96
CA VAL A 69 -9.54 2.38 -6.39
C VAL A 69 -8.61 2.89 -5.30
N ARG A 70 -7.68 2.05 -4.85
CA ARG A 70 -6.57 2.46 -3.97
C ARG A 70 -5.33 2.70 -4.82
N ASN A 71 -4.97 3.96 -5.06
CA ASN A 71 -3.75 4.32 -5.80
C ASN A 71 -2.58 4.52 -4.84
N TYR A 72 -1.54 3.70 -4.97
CA TYR A 72 -0.36 3.76 -4.11
C TYR A 72 0.74 4.69 -4.59
N LYS A 73 0.74 5.12 -5.86
CA LYS A 73 1.76 6.06 -6.38
C LYS A 73 1.50 7.50 -5.97
N ARG A 74 0.22 7.89 -5.78
CA ARG A 74 -0.15 9.20 -5.19
C ARG A 74 0.06 9.29 -3.68
N MET A 75 0.56 8.23 -3.03
CA MET A 75 1.03 8.33 -1.65
C MET A 75 2.42 8.96 -1.61
N ASN A 76 2.52 10.21 -1.13
CA ASN A 76 3.80 10.85 -0.82
C ASN A 76 4.61 10.06 0.23
N ARG A 77 3.93 9.25 1.04
CA ARG A 77 4.53 8.38 2.06
C ARG A 77 3.76 7.08 2.13
N ARG A 78 4.46 5.95 2.03
CA ARG A 78 3.88 4.62 2.25
C ARG A 78 3.92 4.30 3.74
N ARG A 79 2.74 4.14 4.35
CA ARG A 79 2.62 3.67 5.74
C ARG A 79 2.76 2.15 5.79
N ILE A 80 3.71 1.66 6.59
CA ILE A 80 3.93 0.24 6.83
C ILE A 80 3.49 -0.11 8.24
N VAL A 81 2.75 -1.23 8.35
CA VAL A 81 2.46 -1.87 9.64
C VAL A 81 3.18 -3.21 9.65
N PHE A 82 4.12 -3.34 10.56
CA PHE A 82 4.95 -4.52 10.73
C PHE A 82 4.74 -5.12 12.11
N LYS A 83 4.71 -6.45 12.20
CA LYS A 83 4.51 -7.17 13.46
C LYS A 83 5.58 -8.24 13.61
N PHE A 84 6.10 -8.37 14.82
CA PHE A 84 7.01 -9.45 15.19
C PHE A 84 6.73 -9.93 16.60
N GLY A 85 7.08 -11.17 16.88
CA GLY A 85 6.92 -11.79 18.18
C GLY A 85 8.28 -12.06 18.82
N VAL A 86 8.39 -11.83 20.12
CA VAL A 86 9.52 -12.32 20.93
C VAL A 86 9.06 -13.44 21.86
N ILE A 87 10.00 -14.27 22.31
CA ILE A 87 9.69 -15.41 23.19
C ILE A 87 9.22 -14.94 24.57
N TYR A 88 8.40 -15.74 25.24
CA TYR A 88 7.88 -15.46 26.58
C TYR A 88 8.94 -15.30 27.66
N GLN A 89 10.10 -15.93 27.48
CA GLN A 89 11.24 -15.84 28.38
C GLN A 89 11.92 -14.46 28.34
N THR A 90 11.55 -13.59 27.40
CA THR A 90 12.08 -12.22 27.32
C THR A 90 11.66 -11.44 28.55
N THR A 91 12.65 -10.94 29.30
CA THR A 91 12.40 -10.23 30.56
C THR A 91 11.67 -8.91 30.31
N LEU A 92 10.91 -8.43 31.30
CA LEU A 92 10.23 -7.12 31.20
C LEU A 92 11.20 -5.98 30.87
N THR A 93 12.42 -6.02 31.40
CA THR A 93 13.47 -5.03 31.11
C THR A 93 13.85 -5.04 29.63
N GLN A 94 13.97 -6.22 29.02
CA GLN A 94 14.23 -6.35 27.58
C GLN A 94 13.01 -5.87 26.76
N LEU A 95 11.80 -6.27 27.15
CA LEU A 95 10.56 -5.85 26.46
C LEU A 95 10.41 -4.33 26.40
N LYS A 96 10.75 -3.63 27.49
CA LYS A 96 10.71 -2.16 27.54
C LYS A 96 11.74 -1.48 26.64
N LYS A 97 12.85 -2.15 26.30
CA LYS A 97 13.89 -1.63 25.41
C LYS A 97 13.55 -1.81 23.93
N ILE A 98 12.75 -2.82 23.59
CA ILE A 98 12.42 -3.15 22.20
C ILE A 98 11.91 -1.94 21.39
N PRO A 99 10.95 -1.12 21.88
CA PRO A 99 10.49 0.04 21.11
C PRO A 99 11.61 1.02 20.75
N GLN A 100 12.55 1.25 21.67
CA GLN A 100 13.67 2.15 21.45
C GLN A 100 14.66 1.57 20.42
N ILE A 101 14.95 0.27 20.50
CA ILE A 101 15.81 -0.42 19.51
C ILE A 101 15.20 -0.31 18.11
N VAL A 102 13.89 -0.55 18.00
CA VAL A 102 13.16 -0.43 16.72
C VAL A 102 13.21 1.00 16.18
N GLU A 103 13.02 2.00 17.04
CA GLU A 103 13.11 3.42 16.66
C GLU A 103 14.51 3.76 16.14
N GLU A 104 15.57 3.33 16.84
CA GLU A 104 16.96 3.56 16.44
C GLU A 104 17.26 2.95 15.06
N ILE A 105 16.87 1.69 14.83
CA ILE A 105 17.03 1.00 13.53
C ILE A 105 16.32 1.77 12.41
N ILE A 106 15.03 2.08 12.60
CA ILE A 106 14.22 2.70 11.55
C ILE A 106 14.72 4.12 11.24
N THR A 107 15.24 4.84 12.21
CA THR A 107 15.72 6.22 12.02
C THR A 107 17.08 6.27 11.31
N GLN A 108 17.86 5.18 11.34
CA GLN A 108 19.15 5.09 10.65
C GLN A 108 19.02 4.74 9.15
N ILE A 109 17.89 4.16 8.75
CA ILE A 109 17.67 3.79 7.35
C ILE A 109 17.26 5.04 6.54
N PRO A 110 17.81 5.27 5.34
CA PRO A 110 17.38 6.38 4.49
C PRO A 110 15.92 6.24 4.02
N GLU A 111 15.27 7.36 3.76
CA GLU A 111 13.88 7.44 3.27
C GLU A 111 12.81 6.90 4.25
N THR A 112 13.14 6.48 5.47
CA THR A 112 12.18 6.03 6.49
C THR A 112 11.85 7.13 7.51
N THR A 113 10.71 6.98 8.18
CA THR A 113 10.31 7.84 9.30
C THR A 113 9.57 7.00 10.33
N PHE A 114 10.11 6.91 11.53
CA PHE A 114 9.48 6.19 12.64
C PHE A 114 8.17 6.87 13.07
N ASP A 115 7.17 6.07 13.44
CA ASP A 115 5.90 6.55 14.01
C ASP A 115 5.68 5.99 15.41
N ARG A 116 5.64 4.65 15.54
CA ARG A 116 5.47 4.00 16.85
C ARG A 116 5.92 2.55 16.84
N ALA A 117 6.29 2.05 18.02
CA ALA A 117 6.47 0.64 18.31
C ALA A 117 5.89 0.32 19.69
N HIS A 118 4.99 -0.67 19.77
CA HIS A 118 4.33 -1.04 21.02
C HIS A 118 4.27 -2.53 21.22
N PHE A 119 4.38 -2.95 22.48
CA PHE A 119 3.95 -4.28 22.89
C PHE A 119 2.42 -4.36 22.76
N ALA A 120 1.95 -5.06 21.74
CA ALA A 120 0.59 -5.00 21.24
C ALA A 120 -0.32 -6.07 21.87
N SER A 121 0.17 -7.31 21.98
CA SER A 121 -0.62 -8.40 22.54
C SER A 121 0.22 -9.61 22.97
N TYR A 122 -0.37 -10.41 23.84
CA TYR A 122 0.06 -11.79 24.08
C TYR A 122 -0.53 -12.71 22.98
N ALA A 123 0.21 -13.73 22.58
CA ALA A 123 -0.24 -14.81 21.69
C ALA A 123 0.27 -16.17 22.20
N ASP A 124 -0.24 -17.28 21.70
CA ASP A 124 0.00 -18.63 22.27
C ASP A 124 1.49 -18.97 22.45
N PHE A 125 2.37 -18.44 21.59
CA PHE A 125 3.81 -18.72 21.62
C PHE A 125 4.70 -17.47 21.49
N SER A 126 4.14 -16.26 21.60
CA SER A 126 4.89 -15.03 21.45
C SER A 126 4.29 -13.83 22.19
N LEU A 127 5.16 -12.87 22.49
CA LEU A 127 4.83 -11.51 22.91
C LEU A 127 4.93 -10.62 21.67
N ASN A 128 3.79 -10.17 21.15
CA ASN A 128 3.71 -9.50 19.86
C ASN A 128 3.93 -8.00 19.97
N PHE A 129 4.83 -7.48 19.16
CA PHE A 129 5.03 -6.06 18.95
C PHE A 129 4.40 -5.63 17.61
N GLU A 130 3.80 -4.44 17.61
CA GLU A 130 3.35 -3.76 16.40
C GLU A 130 4.19 -2.50 16.21
N VAL A 131 4.73 -2.35 15.01
CA VAL A 131 5.54 -1.23 14.57
C VAL A 131 4.85 -0.54 13.40
N VAL A 132 4.82 0.77 13.44
CA VAL A 132 4.38 1.62 12.35
C VAL A 132 5.51 2.56 11.98
N TYR A 133 5.77 2.65 10.68
CA TYR A 133 6.72 3.61 10.11
C TYR A 133 6.27 4.00 8.71
N TYR A 134 6.86 5.05 8.18
CA TYR A 134 6.61 5.54 6.84
C TYR A 134 7.86 5.39 5.99
N ILE A 135 7.67 5.12 4.70
CA ILE A 135 8.70 5.20 3.67
C ILE A 135 8.33 6.35 2.74
N ASN A 136 9.22 7.32 2.57
CA ASN A 136 9.09 8.48 1.68
C ASN A 136 9.35 8.10 0.22
N ASN A 137 8.91 6.91 -0.20
CA ASN A 137 9.07 6.38 -1.54
C ASN A 137 7.87 5.48 -1.89
N SER A 138 7.37 5.58 -3.11
CA SER A 138 6.24 4.79 -3.60
C SER A 138 6.67 3.48 -4.27
N ASP A 139 7.96 3.30 -4.56
CA ASP A 139 8.52 2.09 -5.17
C ASP A 139 8.35 0.87 -4.25
N TYR A 140 7.73 -0.18 -4.80
CA TYR A 140 7.50 -1.43 -4.09
C TYR A 140 8.77 -2.24 -3.84
N LYS A 141 9.71 -2.25 -4.79
CA LYS A 141 10.98 -2.97 -4.62
C LYS A 141 11.80 -2.35 -3.50
N LYS A 142 11.93 -1.02 -3.48
CA LYS A 142 12.59 -0.29 -2.38
C LYS A 142 11.95 -0.58 -1.02
N TYR A 143 10.62 -0.61 -0.96
CA TYR A 143 9.92 -1.00 0.27
C TYR A 143 10.34 -2.40 0.74
N MET A 144 10.38 -3.38 -0.17
CA MET A 144 10.78 -4.75 0.18
C MET A 144 12.22 -4.81 0.68
N ASP A 145 13.14 -4.08 0.04
CA ASP A 145 14.54 -4.01 0.43
C ASP A 145 14.71 -3.35 1.83
N ILE A 146 14.00 -2.25 2.09
CA ILE A 146 13.99 -1.56 3.40
C ILE A 146 13.41 -2.47 4.49
N GLN A 147 12.30 -3.15 4.22
CA GLN A 147 11.68 -4.06 5.19
C GLN A 147 12.60 -5.25 5.50
N GLN A 148 13.35 -5.74 4.51
CA GLN A 148 14.35 -6.78 4.72
C GLN A 148 15.49 -6.29 5.62
N GLU A 149 16.02 -5.09 5.36
CA GLU A 149 17.08 -4.49 6.17
C GLU A 149 16.65 -4.32 7.64
N ILE A 150 15.44 -3.79 7.88
CA ILE A 150 14.86 -3.68 9.23
C ILE A 150 14.82 -5.05 9.91
N ASN A 151 14.40 -6.10 9.19
CA ASN A 151 14.33 -7.45 9.75
C ASN A 151 15.71 -8.02 10.10
N PHE A 152 16.74 -7.71 9.31
CA PHE A 152 18.10 -8.14 9.60
C PHE A 152 18.65 -7.44 10.85
N GLN A 153 18.51 -6.11 10.95
CA GLN A 153 18.97 -5.37 12.12
C GLN A 153 18.22 -5.76 13.41
N LEU A 154 16.94 -6.13 13.31
CA LEU A 154 16.18 -6.64 14.48
C LEU A 154 16.60 -8.05 14.90
N LYS A 155 17.23 -8.82 14.00
CA LYS A 155 17.67 -10.18 14.26
C LYS A 155 19.03 -10.23 14.95
N GLU A 156 19.87 -9.21 14.75
CA GLU A 156 21.17 -9.04 15.43
C GLU A 156 21.01 -8.83 16.95
#